data_AF-A0A925ZVM5-F1
#
_entry.id   AF-A0A925ZVM5-F1
#
_cell.length_a   1.000
_cell.length_b   1.000
_cell.length_c   1.000
_cell.angle_alpha   90.00
_cell.angle_beta   90.00
_cell.angle_gamma   90.00
#
_symmetry.space_group_name_H-M   'P 1'
#
loop_
_entity.id
_entity.type
_entity.pdbx_description
1 polymer ?
#
loop_
_entity_poly.entity_id
_entity_poly.type
_entity_poly.pdbx_seq_one_letter_code
_entity_poly.pdbx_strand_id
1 'polypeptide(L)' 'MTPPAPLQPTKLNSLQISLLRLFERGMSDEEVLEIRELVVAHMSQKMLAEVERIDTERGYTAEDYERMLNAPS' A
#
# COMPACT_ATOMS: atom_id res chain seq x y z
N MET A 1 -21.38 4.61 -18.22
CA MET A 1 -21.55 5.22 -16.88
C MET A 1 -20.29 4.92 -16.08
N THR A 2 -19.55 5.94 -15.66
CA THR A 2 -18.28 5.79 -14.93
C THR A 2 -18.58 5.44 -13.47
N PRO A 3 -17.90 4.45 -12.85
CA PRO A 3 -18.10 4.15 -11.44
C PRO A 3 -17.63 5.33 -10.57
N PRO A 4 -18.33 5.64 -9.47
CA PRO A 4 -17.92 6.72 -8.56
C PRO A 4 -16.57 6.36 -7.93
N ALA A 5 -15.65 7.32 -7.91
CA ALA A 5 -14.35 7.18 -7.26
C ALA A 5 -14.54 6.79 -5.78
N PRO A 6 -13.71 5.89 -5.21
CA PRO A 6 -13.84 5.49 -3.82
C PRO A 6 -13.76 6.73 -2.92
N LEU A 7 -14.75 6.87 -2.03
CA LEU A 7 -14.83 7.95 -1.05
C LEU A 7 -13.61 7.91 -0.12
N GLN A 8 -12.62 8.75 -0.40
CA GLN A 8 -11.47 8.95 0.47
C GLN A 8 -11.98 9.50 1.82
N PRO A 9 -11.76 8.80 2.95
CA PRO A 9 -12.17 9.30 4.24
C PRO A 9 -11.40 10.60 4.56
N THR A 10 -12.14 11.70 4.72
CA THR A 10 -11.57 13.04 4.99
C THR A 10 -11.13 13.24 6.43
N LYS A 11 -11.36 12.26 7.31
CA LYS A 11 -11.00 12.29 8.73
C LYS A 11 -10.08 11.15 9.09
N LEU A 12 -9.02 11.47 9.82
CA LEU A 12 -8.12 10.49 10.42
C LEU A 12 -8.84 9.74 11.54
N ASN A 13 -8.57 8.44 11.64
CA ASN A 13 -9.06 7.62 12.74
C ASN A 13 -8.23 7.82 14.02
N SER A 14 -8.70 7.27 15.13
CA SER A 14 -8.08 7.43 16.45
C SER A 14 -6.62 6.95 16.50
N LEU A 15 -6.28 5.88 15.78
CA LEU A 15 -4.92 5.36 15.70
C LEU A 15 -4.00 6.30 14.91
N GLN A 16 -4.46 6.80 13.77
CA GLN A 16 -3.72 7.77 12.94
C GLN A 16 -3.43 9.05 13.71
N ILE A 17 -4.40 9.55 14.49
CA ILE A 17 -4.21 10.73 15.36
C ILE A 17 -3.21 10.41 16.49
N SER A 18 -3.26 9.21 17.05
CA SER A 18 -2.32 8.80 18.12
C SER A 18 -0.88 8.69 17.59
N LEU A 19 -0.69 8.22 16.36
CA LEU A 19 0.61 8.25 15.68
C LEU A 19 1.09 9.69 15.48
N LEU A 20 0.22 10.60 15.02
CA LEU A 20 0.59 12.02 14.88
C LEU A 20 1.02 12.66 16.21
N ARG A 21 0.36 12.31 17.32
CA ARG A 21 0.72 12.79 18.66
C ARG A 21 2.06 12.21 19.17
N LEU A 22 2.43 11.00 18.75
CA LEU A 22 3.76 10.46 19.02
C LEU A 22 4.85 11.33 18.39
N PHE A 23 4.62 11.86 17.17
CA PHE A 23 5.51 12.80 16.48
C PHE A 23 5.45 14.25 17.00
N GLU A 24 4.50 14.57 17.87
CA GLU A 24 4.38 15.90 18.49
C GLU A 24 5.48 16.14 19.54
N ARG A 25 6.05 15.06 20.09
CA ARG A 25 7.31 15.08 20.82
C ARG A 25 8.44 15.01 19.79
N GLY A 26 9.42 15.92 19.89
CA GLY A 26 10.59 15.89 19.00
C GLY A 26 11.23 14.51 19.02
N MET A 27 11.32 13.90 17.84
CA MET A 27 12.09 12.69 17.58
C MET A 27 13.40 13.07 16.91
N SER A 28 14.45 12.27 17.13
CA SER A 28 15.66 12.40 16.33
C SER A 28 15.39 11.96 14.89
N ASP A 29 16.24 12.40 13.96
CA ASP A 29 16.14 12.00 12.56
C ASP A 29 16.27 10.47 12.40
N GLU A 30 17.04 9.81 13.27
CA GLU A 30 17.14 8.34 13.31
C GLU A 30 15.80 7.68 13.68
N GLU A 31 15.11 8.16 14.72
CA GLU A 31 13.82 7.62 15.13
C GLU A 31 12.75 7.80 14.03
N VAL A 32 12.77 8.94 13.33
CA VAL A 32 11.89 9.19 12.17
C VAL A 32 12.18 8.20 11.03
N LEU A 33 13.46 7.92 10.78
CA LEU A 33 13.88 6.97 9.75
C LEU A 33 13.42 5.55 10.08
N GLU A 34 13.61 5.09 11.31
CA GLU A 34 13.20 3.76 11.77
C GLU A 34 11.68 3.54 11.59
N ILE A 35 10.86 4.53 11.98
CA ILE A 35 9.40 4.41 11.80
C ILE A 35 9.02 4.43 10.32
N ARG A 36 9.69 5.25 9.51
CA ARG A 36 9.45 5.27 8.06
C ARG A 36 9.73 3.89 7.45
N GLU A 37 10.85 3.27 7.78
CA GLU A 37 11.21 1.95 7.28
C GLU A 37 10.17 0.89 7.67
N LEU A 38 9.72 0.91 8.93
CA LEU A 38 8.69 -0.01 9.41
C LEU A 38 7.37 0.14 8.66
N VAL A 39 6.92 1.38 8.43
CA VAL A 39 5.69 1.66 7.68
C VAL A 39 5.83 1.20 6.23
N VAL A 40 6.95 1.53 5.57
CA VAL A 40 7.20 1.14 4.17
C VAL A 40 7.26 -0.38 4.03
N ALA A 41 7.97 -1.08 4.91
CA ALA A 41 8.06 -2.54 4.90
C ALA A 41 6.66 -3.18 5.03
N HIS A 42 5.86 -2.72 5.98
CA HIS A 42 4.51 -3.24 6.18
C HIS A 42 3.60 -3.00 4.98
N MET A 43 3.64 -1.80 4.39
CA MET A 43 2.82 -1.48 3.21
C MET A 43 3.25 -2.27 1.97
N SER A 44 4.56 -2.49 1.79
CA SER A 44 5.10 -3.33 0.72
C SER A 44 4.61 -4.77 0.81
N GLN A 45 4.63 -5.36 2.02
CA GLN A 45 4.11 -6.71 2.25
C GLN A 45 2.62 -6.81 1.95
N LYS A 46 1.81 -5.82 2.37
CA LYS A 46 0.38 -5.79 2.05
C LYS A 46 0.11 -5.69 0.54
N MET A 47 0.93 -4.91 -0.16
CA MET A 47 0.81 -4.78 -1.62
C MET A 47 1.12 -6.12 -2.30
N LEU A 48 2.20 -6.80 -1.90
CA LEU A 48 2.57 -8.10 -2.45
C LEU A 48 1.46 -9.14 -2.21
N ALA A 49 0.94 -9.21 -0.98
CA ALA A 49 -0.15 -10.14 -0.64
C ALA A 49 -1.42 -9.87 -1.44
N GLU A 50 -1.73 -8.60 -1.73
CA GLU A 50 -2.89 -8.25 -2.56
C GLU A 50 -2.68 -8.63 -4.03
N VAL A 51 -1.46 -8.50 -4.56
CA VAL A 51 -1.11 -8.98 -5.90
C VAL A 51 -1.25 -10.50 -5.97
N GLU A 52 -0.67 -11.24 -5.03
CA GLU A 52 -0.81 -12.71 -4.95
C GLU A 52 -2.27 -13.15 -4.86
N ARG A 53 -3.09 -12.42 -4.10
CA ARG A 53 -4.53 -12.66 -4.00
C ARG A 53 -5.22 -12.48 -5.35
N ILE A 54 -4.94 -11.38 -6.06
CA ILE A 54 -5.52 -11.10 -7.38
C ILE A 54 -5.10 -12.14 -8.41
N ASP A 55 -3.82 -12.54 -8.41
CA ASP A 55 -3.28 -13.55 -9.32
C ASP A 55 -3.98 -14.90 -9.10
N THR A 56 -4.15 -15.27 -7.84
CA THR A 56 -4.87 -16.49 -7.44
C THR A 56 -6.35 -16.43 -7.83
N GLU A 57 -7.02 -15.29 -7.63
CA GLU A 57 -8.45 -15.13 -7.92
C GLU A 57 -8.77 -15.03 -9.42
N ARG A 58 -7.86 -14.45 -10.21
CA ARG A 58 -8.02 -14.30 -11.66
C ARG A 58 -7.38 -15.44 -12.45
N GLY A 59 -6.63 -16.32 -11.79
CA GLY A 59 -5.93 -17.43 -12.41
C GLY A 59 -4.81 -17.00 -13.35
N TYR A 60 -4.29 -15.78 -13.18
CA TYR A 60 -3.19 -15.30 -14.01
C TYR A 60 -1.92 -16.06 -13.67
N THR A 61 -1.34 -16.69 -14.69
CA THR A 61 -0.05 -17.37 -14.61
C THR A 61 1.07 -16.41 -15.02
N ALA A 62 2.31 -16.72 -14.67
CA ALA A 62 3.47 -15.95 -15.14
C ALA A 62 3.49 -15.83 -16.69
N GLU A 63 2.93 -16.81 -17.39
CA GLU A 63 2.79 -16.84 -18.85
C GLU A 63 1.72 -15.86 -19.37
N ASP A 64 0.71 -15.53 -18.56
CA ASP A 64 -0.28 -14.49 -18.89
C ASP A 64 0.33 -13.09 -18.81
N TYR A 65 1.21 -12.85 -17.83
CA TYR A 65 1.98 -11.61 -17.72
C TYR A 65 2.96 -11.44 -18.89
N GLU A 66 3.68 -12.50 -19.25
CA GLU A 66 4.54 -12.55 -20.43
C GLU A 66 3.77 -12.25 -21.72
N ARG A 67 2.57 -12.83 -21.90
CA ARG A 67 1.70 -12.51 -23.05
C ARG A 67 1.25 -11.06 -23.07
N MET A 68 0.96 -10.47 -21.90
CA MET A 68 0.48 -9.09 -21.82
C MET A 68 1.61 -8.07 -22.05
N LEU A 69 2.83 -8.35 -21.56
CA LEU A 69 4.01 -7.52 -21.82
C LEU A 69 4.49 -7.59 -23.27
N ASN A 70 4.33 -8.75 -23.91
CA ASN A 70 4.75 -8.99 -25.30
C ASN A 70 3.61 -8.82 -26.32
N ALA A 71 2.41 -8.40 -25.89
CA ALA A 71 1.33 -8.09 -26.81
C ALA A 71 1.70 -6.82 -27.61
N PRO A 72 1.63 -6.85 -28.96
CA PRO A 72 1.89 -5.66 -29.76
C PRO A 72 0.82 -4.59 -29.48
N SER A 73 1.25 -3.35 -29.25
CA SER A 73 0.40 -2.16 -29.10
C SER A 73 -0.52 -1.92 -30.29
#